data_AF-A0A840A5C4-F1
#
_entry.id   AF-A0A840A5C4-F1
#
_cell.length_a   1.000
_cell.length_b   1.000
_cell.length_c   1.000
_cell.angle_alpha   90.00
_cell.angle_beta   90.00
_cell.angle_gamma   90.00
#
_symmetry.space_group_name_H-M   'P 1'
#
loop_
_entity.id
_entity.type
_entity.pdbx_description
1 polymer ?
#
loop_
_entity_poly.entity_id
_entity_poly.type
_entity_poly.pdbx_seq_one_letter_code
_entity_poly.pdbx_strand_id
1 'polypeptide(L)'
;MGAIRSLILALAGAGVLAAPAAASEDDWPVLKGVRLEGLRPWGAFAVYRADRSVTGVSLYLREGQTIARRVETRDGADAVVSWAAARSCPALNAAVAGLEKLPAPRIEVPGVGLRPPAAAASANADSYLLWAEDARFATSAYPVQLEVRGEGGSPMAAWVDASLRRLASCWSPAQP
;
A
#
# COMPACT_ATOMS: atom_id res chain seq x y z
N MET A 1 -69.71 -2.72 12.20
CA MET A 1 -68.86 -1.65 11.64
C MET A 1 -67.57 -1.61 12.43
N GLY A 2 -66.43 -1.89 11.82
CA GLY A 2 -65.12 -1.91 12.49
C GLY A 2 -64.10 -2.65 11.63
N ALA A 3 -63.52 -1.95 10.66
CA ALA A 3 -62.56 -2.49 9.70
C ALA A 3 -61.18 -2.70 10.37
N ILE A 4 -60.70 -3.95 10.36
CA ILE A 4 -59.34 -4.31 10.77
C ILE A 4 -58.40 -4.00 9.61
N ARG A 5 -57.62 -2.93 9.75
CA ARG A 5 -56.57 -2.55 8.80
C ARG A 5 -55.33 -3.43 9.02
N SER A 6 -55.03 -4.27 8.04
CA SER A 6 -53.75 -4.98 7.91
C SER A 6 -52.60 -3.99 7.69
N LEU A 7 -51.63 -3.98 8.61
CA LEU A 7 -50.33 -3.35 8.38
C LEU A 7 -49.37 -4.41 7.80
N ILE A 8 -48.98 -4.23 6.55
CA ILE A 8 -47.86 -4.94 5.92
C ILE A 8 -46.59 -4.17 6.31
N LEU A 9 -45.74 -4.76 7.15
CA LEU A 9 -44.38 -4.25 7.40
C LEU A 9 -43.49 -4.69 6.24
N ALA A 10 -43.06 -3.75 5.40
CA ALA A 10 -41.99 -3.96 4.45
C ALA A 10 -40.65 -3.96 5.19
N LEU A 11 -39.98 -5.12 5.29
CA LEU A 11 -38.58 -5.19 5.67
C LEU A 11 -37.73 -4.63 4.51
N ALA A 12 -37.38 -3.35 4.60
CA ALA A 12 -36.30 -2.78 3.81
C ALA A 12 -34.98 -3.34 4.37
N GLY A 13 -34.35 -4.26 3.62
CA GLY A 13 -33.02 -4.77 3.93
C GLY A 13 -32.00 -3.64 3.88
N ALA A 14 -31.40 -3.33 5.03
CA ALA A 14 -30.22 -2.49 5.11
C ALA A 14 -29.02 -3.31 4.60
N GLY A 15 -28.77 -3.24 3.29
CA GLY A 15 -27.48 -3.62 2.75
C GLY A 15 -26.44 -2.64 3.27
N VAL A 16 -25.58 -3.09 4.18
CA VAL A 16 -24.40 -2.32 4.61
C VAL A 16 -23.43 -2.31 3.42
N LEU A 17 -23.56 -1.30 2.56
CA LEU A 17 -22.50 -0.92 1.65
C LEU A 17 -21.39 -0.35 2.54
N ALA A 18 -20.36 -1.15 2.82
CA ALA A 18 -19.15 -0.65 3.44
C ALA A 18 -18.56 0.40 2.50
N ALA A 19 -18.74 1.67 2.85
CA ALA A 19 -18.05 2.77 2.20
C ALA A 19 -16.54 2.54 2.34
N PRO A 20 -15.73 2.78 1.30
CA PRO A 20 -14.29 2.66 1.42
C PRO A 20 -13.82 3.81 2.33
N ALA A 21 -13.32 3.46 3.51
CA ALA A 21 -12.74 4.41 4.45
C ALA A 21 -11.60 5.19 3.79
N ALA A 22 -11.55 6.49 4.05
CA ALA A 22 -10.52 7.40 3.57
C ALA A 22 -9.15 7.02 4.15
N ALA A 23 -8.12 6.95 3.30
CA ALA A 23 -6.79 6.58 3.74
C ALA A 23 -6.07 7.68 4.50
N SER A 24 -6.00 7.56 5.83
CA SER A 24 -5.08 8.29 6.73
C SER A 24 -3.81 7.46 6.99
N GLU A 25 -2.86 7.96 7.77
CA GLU A 25 -1.72 7.13 8.24
C GLU A 25 -2.20 5.87 8.99
N ASP A 26 -3.44 5.89 9.50
CA ASP A 26 -4.14 4.75 10.12
C ASP A 26 -4.52 3.64 9.13
N ASP A 27 -4.43 3.87 7.83
CA ASP A 27 -4.69 2.86 6.79
C ASP A 27 -3.49 1.95 6.51
N TRP A 28 -2.32 2.28 7.02
CA TRP A 28 -1.14 1.44 6.82
C TRP A 28 -1.31 -0.01 7.33
N PRO A 29 -1.90 -0.25 8.52
CA PRO A 29 -2.35 -1.58 8.92
C PRO A 29 -3.31 -2.25 7.94
N VAL A 30 -4.23 -1.48 7.33
CA VAL A 30 -5.21 -2.00 6.37
C VAL A 30 -4.51 -2.51 5.10
N LEU A 31 -3.55 -1.76 4.56
CA LEU A 31 -2.78 -2.16 3.37
C LEU A 31 -2.01 -3.48 3.57
N LYS A 32 -1.54 -3.75 4.80
CA LYS A 32 -0.83 -4.98 5.18
C LYS A 32 -1.78 -6.14 5.51
N GLY A 33 -3.04 -5.85 5.86
CA GLY A 33 -4.00 -6.83 6.34
C GLY A 33 -5.05 -7.29 5.34
N VAL A 34 -5.41 -6.42 4.38
CA VAL A 34 -6.51 -6.66 3.43
C VAL A 34 -6.23 -7.88 2.55
N ARG A 35 -7.22 -8.77 2.44
CA ARG A 35 -7.07 -10.04 1.71
C ARG A 35 -7.63 -9.94 0.31
N LEU A 36 -6.98 -10.61 -0.63
CA LEU A 36 -7.47 -10.85 -1.98
C LEU A 36 -7.88 -12.32 -2.08
N GLU A 37 -9.17 -12.62 -2.04
CA GLU A 37 -9.67 -14.02 -2.16
C GLU A 37 -8.99 -14.98 -1.17
N GLY A 38 -8.77 -14.51 0.07
CA GLY A 38 -8.07 -15.26 1.13
C GLY A 38 -6.54 -15.14 1.13
N LEU A 39 -5.94 -14.67 0.03
CA LEU A 39 -4.50 -14.38 -0.04
C LEU A 39 -4.16 -13.17 0.82
N ARG A 40 -3.11 -13.28 1.63
CA ARG A 40 -2.52 -12.10 2.29
C ARG A 40 -1.50 -11.43 1.37
N PRO A 41 -1.33 -10.12 1.50
CA PRO A 41 -0.26 -9.43 0.83
C PRO A 41 1.07 -9.93 1.41
N TRP A 42 2.08 -10.09 0.54
CA TRP A 42 3.45 -10.38 0.95
C TRP A 42 4.27 -9.11 1.12
N GLY A 43 3.81 -7.99 0.55
CA GLY A 43 4.44 -6.69 0.65
C GLY A 43 3.45 -5.55 0.41
N ALA A 44 3.82 -4.35 0.80
CA ALA A 44 3.04 -3.14 0.61
C ALA A 44 3.93 -1.91 0.59
N PHE A 45 3.49 -0.85 -0.09
CA PHE A 45 4.13 0.46 0.03
C PHE A 45 3.08 1.55 -0.04
N ALA A 46 3.36 2.70 0.57
CA ALA A 46 2.48 3.86 0.55
C ALA A 46 3.28 5.14 0.41
N VAL A 47 2.63 6.16 -0.14
CA VAL A 47 3.09 7.54 -0.10
C VAL A 47 1.98 8.43 0.42
N TYR A 48 2.31 9.21 1.43
CA TYR A 48 1.50 10.25 2.04
C TYR A 48 2.08 11.59 1.59
N ARG A 49 1.30 12.34 0.83
CA ARG A 49 1.74 13.61 0.26
C ARG A 49 1.41 14.76 1.19
N ALA A 50 2.18 15.84 1.08
CA ALA A 50 1.92 17.09 1.78
C ALA A 50 0.53 17.69 1.47
N ASP A 51 -0.05 17.41 0.30
CA ASP A 51 -1.41 17.82 -0.09
C ASP A 51 -2.52 16.92 0.49
N ARG A 52 -2.16 16.01 1.40
CA ARG A 52 -3.03 15.00 2.02
C ARG A 52 -3.56 13.93 1.08
N SER A 53 -3.04 13.84 -0.16
CA SER A 53 -3.28 12.67 -0.99
C SER A 53 -2.47 11.48 -0.50
N VAL A 54 -3.09 10.30 -0.58
CA VAL A 54 -2.49 9.04 -0.15
C VAL A 54 -2.62 8.04 -1.27
N THR A 55 -1.50 7.40 -1.62
CA THR A 55 -1.49 6.24 -2.51
C THR A 55 -0.90 5.07 -1.76
N GLY A 56 -1.71 4.06 -1.49
CA GLY A 56 -1.30 2.79 -0.90
C GLY A 56 -1.34 1.67 -1.94
N VAL A 57 -0.38 0.76 -1.89
CA VAL A 57 -0.32 -0.42 -2.75
C VAL A 57 -0.04 -1.67 -1.91
N SER A 58 -0.93 -2.65 -2.00
CA SER A 58 -0.73 -4.01 -1.46
C SER A 58 -0.31 -4.95 -2.59
N LEU A 59 0.69 -5.80 -2.33
CA LEU A 59 1.25 -6.75 -3.30
C LEU A 59 0.92 -8.19 -2.88
N TYR A 60 0.38 -8.96 -3.82
CA TYR A 60 -0.02 -10.35 -3.64
C TYR A 60 0.72 -11.24 -4.63
N LEU A 61 0.77 -12.54 -4.28
CA LEU A 61 1.26 -13.58 -5.16
C LEU A 61 0.15 -14.64 -5.29
N ARG A 62 -0.39 -14.81 -6.49
CA ARG A 62 -1.41 -15.83 -6.81
C ARG A 62 -0.84 -16.72 -7.89
N GLU A 63 -0.59 -18.00 -7.60
CA GLU A 63 -0.09 -18.97 -8.58
C GLU A 63 1.18 -18.50 -9.31
N GLY A 64 2.11 -17.87 -8.60
CA GLY A 64 3.35 -17.32 -9.17
C GLY A 64 3.18 -15.98 -9.93
N GLN A 65 1.96 -15.43 -9.98
CA GLN A 65 1.67 -14.13 -10.59
C GLN A 65 1.57 -13.03 -9.54
N THR A 66 2.33 -11.95 -9.74
CA THR A 66 2.23 -10.73 -8.93
C THR A 66 0.93 -9.99 -9.26
N ILE A 67 0.18 -9.61 -8.23
CA ILE A 67 -0.99 -8.75 -8.32
C ILE A 67 -0.79 -7.57 -7.38
N ALA A 68 -1.10 -6.36 -7.83
CA ALA A 68 -1.05 -5.15 -7.04
C ALA A 68 -2.46 -4.56 -6.90
N ARG A 69 -2.86 -4.27 -5.66
CA ARG A 69 -4.05 -3.50 -5.33
C ARG A 69 -3.61 -2.11 -4.92
N ARG A 70 -4.04 -1.09 -5.65
CA ARG A 70 -3.80 0.31 -5.32
C ARG A 70 -5.06 0.94 -4.74
N VAL A 71 -4.90 1.69 -3.67
CA VAL A 71 -5.92 2.55 -3.07
C VAL A 71 -5.41 3.98 -3.14
N GLU A 72 -6.20 4.86 -3.73
CA GLU A 72 -5.90 6.29 -3.79
C GLU A 72 -6.99 7.06 -3.05
N THR A 73 -6.58 7.87 -2.08
CA THR A 73 -7.48 8.81 -1.40
C THR A 73 -6.96 10.23 -1.66
N ARG A 74 -7.88 11.15 -1.91
CA ARG A 74 -7.61 12.59 -1.90
C ARG A 74 -8.48 13.22 -0.84
N ASP A 75 -7.99 14.29 -0.24
CA ASP A 75 -8.65 15.00 0.85
C ASP A 75 -10.17 15.16 0.65
N GLY A 76 -10.96 14.53 1.53
CA GLY A 76 -12.43 14.56 1.52
C GLY A 76 -13.13 13.71 0.44
N ALA A 77 -12.39 12.98 -0.40
CA ALA A 77 -12.94 12.11 -1.44
C ALA A 77 -12.96 10.63 -1.04
N ASP A 78 -13.89 9.88 -1.62
CA ASP A 78 -13.94 8.42 -1.49
C ASP A 78 -12.67 7.77 -2.03
N ALA A 79 -12.23 6.68 -1.39
CA ALA A 79 -11.04 5.97 -1.84
C ALA A 79 -11.30 5.23 -3.16
N VAL A 80 -10.42 5.44 -4.14
CA VAL A 80 -10.46 4.78 -5.44
C VAL A 80 -9.57 3.54 -5.41
N VAL A 81 -10.17 2.38 -5.65
CA VAL A 81 -9.45 1.11 -5.76
C VAL A 81 -9.18 0.79 -7.22
N SER A 82 -7.93 0.43 -7.52
CA SER A 82 -7.51 -0.06 -8.82
C SER A 82 -6.51 -1.19 -8.70
N TRP A 83 -6.32 -1.94 -9.79
CA TRP A 83 -5.57 -3.18 -9.81
C TRP A 83 -4.59 -3.21 -10.98
N ALA A 84 -3.47 -3.87 -10.78
CA ALA A 84 -2.56 -4.27 -11.83
C ALA A 84 -2.14 -5.72 -11.62
N ALA A 85 -1.96 -6.46 -12.70
CA ALA A 85 -1.54 -7.86 -12.65
C ALA A 85 -0.37 -8.07 -13.60
N ALA A 86 0.63 -8.84 -13.20
CA ALA A 86 1.84 -9.02 -14.01
C ALA A 86 1.56 -9.65 -15.39
N ARG A 87 0.50 -10.45 -15.50
CA ARG A 87 0.05 -11.08 -16.75
C ARG A 87 -0.41 -10.06 -17.79
N SER A 88 -1.15 -9.04 -17.39
CA SER A 88 -1.65 -7.97 -18.28
C SER A 88 -0.71 -6.76 -18.34
N CYS A 89 0.15 -6.59 -17.33
CA CYS A 89 1.14 -5.54 -17.24
C CYS A 89 2.50 -6.10 -16.77
N PRO A 90 3.38 -6.51 -17.71
CA PRO A 90 4.71 -7.02 -17.38
C PRO A 90 5.60 -6.02 -16.61
N ALA A 91 5.31 -4.72 -16.74
CA ALA A 91 6.01 -3.67 -16.01
C ALA A 91 5.87 -3.80 -14.48
N LEU A 92 4.83 -4.50 -13.98
CA LEU A 92 4.64 -4.77 -12.56
C LEU A 92 5.78 -5.60 -11.98
N ASN A 93 6.18 -6.69 -12.65
CA ASN A 93 7.29 -7.52 -12.18
C ASN A 93 8.60 -6.73 -12.17
N ALA A 94 8.84 -5.89 -13.18
CA ALA A 94 10.03 -5.05 -13.23
C ALA A 94 10.05 -3.96 -12.13
N ALA A 95 8.90 -3.41 -11.75
CA ALA A 95 8.78 -2.46 -10.65
C ALA A 95 9.06 -3.16 -9.30
N VAL A 96 8.41 -4.30 -9.06
CA VAL A 96 8.54 -5.10 -7.83
C VAL A 96 9.96 -5.65 -7.65
N ALA A 97 10.59 -6.16 -8.70
CA ALA A 97 12.00 -6.60 -8.65
C ALA A 97 12.97 -5.45 -8.30
N GLY A 98 12.54 -4.18 -8.41
CA GLY A 98 13.30 -3.03 -7.94
C GLY A 98 13.48 -3.00 -6.42
N LEU A 99 12.60 -3.66 -5.64
CA LEU A 99 12.71 -3.74 -4.19
C LEU A 99 14.00 -4.42 -3.74
N GLU A 100 14.43 -5.47 -4.45
CA GLU A 100 15.67 -6.21 -4.14
C GLU A 100 16.94 -5.36 -4.35
N LYS A 101 16.81 -4.23 -5.06
CA LYS A 101 17.92 -3.30 -5.34
C LYS A 101 17.98 -2.14 -4.36
N LEU A 102 17.01 -2.03 -3.45
CA LEU A 102 17.03 -0.98 -2.44
C LEU A 102 18.18 -1.25 -1.46
N PRO A 103 18.99 -0.22 -1.12
CA PRO A 103 19.99 -0.37 -0.09
C PRO A 103 19.30 -0.66 1.25
N ALA A 104 19.81 -1.64 2.00
CA ALA A 104 19.30 -1.94 3.33
C ALA A 104 19.51 -0.72 4.25
N PRO A 105 18.49 -0.29 5.02
CA PRO A 105 18.67 0.75 6.02
C PRO A 105 19.72 0.33 7.05
N ARG A 106 20.62 1.26 7.39
CA ARG A 106 21.59 1.05 8.46
C ARG A 106 20.95 1.47 9.78
N ILE A 107 21.10 0.65 10.81
CA ILE A 107 20.74 1.02 12.17
C ILE A 107 21.83 1.93 12.73
N GLU A 108 21.44 3.13 13.15
CA GLU A 108 22.34 4.08 13.80
C GLU A 108 22.12 4.05 15.31
N VAL A 109 23.21 3.94 16.06
CA VAL A 109 23.18 3.92 17.53
C VAL A 109 23.78 5.22 18.04
N PRO A 110 22.97 6.13 18.62
CA PRO A 110 23.47 7.39 19.15
C PRO A 110 24.60 7.20 20.17
N GLY A 111 25.68 7.97 20.02
CA GLY A 111 26.81 7.99 20.97
C GLY A 111 27.76 6.78 20.94
N VAL A 112 27.44 5.72 20.20
CA VAL A 112 28.25 4.49 20.14
C VAL A 112 28.70 4.16 18.71
N GLY A 113 27.87 4.50 17.71
CA GLY A 113 28.12 4.16 16.31
C GLY A 113 28.88 5.22 15.51
N LEU A 114 29.12 4.93 14.23
CA LEU A 114 29.62 5.92 13.27
C LEU A 114 28.65 7.10 13.23
N ARG A 115 29.21 8.31 13.31
CA ARG A 115 28.45 9.56 13.19
C ARG A 115 27.75 9.58 11.82
N PRO A 116 26.43 9.78 11.77
CA PRO A 116 25.72 9.92 10.51
C PRO A 116 26.26 11.10 9.70
N PRO A 117 26.16 11.03 8.37
CA PRO A 117 26.16 12.24 7.55
C PRO A 117 25.14 13.23 8.09
N ALA A 118 25.37 14.54 7.90
CA ALA A 118 24.34 15.52 8.22
C ALA A 118 23.05 15.17 7.47
N ALA A 119 21.92 15.17 8.18
CA ALA A 119 20.63 14.93 7.55
C ALA A 119 20.44 15.96 6.43
N ALA A 120 20.16 15.49 5.21
CA ALA A 120 19.73 16.37 4.16
C ALA A 120 18.39 16.99 4.58
N ALA A 121 18.24 18.31 4.43
CA ALA A 121 16.94 18.92 4.61
C ALA A 121 16.00 18.34 3.55
N SER A 122 14.98 17.59 3.97
CA SER A 122 13.91 17.22 3.06
C SER A 122 13.13 18.48 2.70
N ALA A 123 13.09 18.83 1.41
CA ALA A 123 12.32 19.97 0.93
C ALA A 123 10.81 19.67 0.88
N ASN A 124 10.42 18.40 1.02
CA ASN A 124 9.04 17.93 0.93
C ASN A 124 8.63 17.17 2.20
N ALA A 125 7.45 17.50 2.73
CA ALA A 125 6.85 16.83 3.87
C ALA A 125 6.16 15.49 3.48
N ASP A 126 6.61 14.87 2.39
CA ASP A 126 6.06 13.60 1.92
C ASP A 126 6.64 12.45 2.76
N SER A 127 5.77 11.56 3.23
CA SER A 127 6.14 10.35 3.98
C SER A 127 5.93 9.12 3.11
N TYR A 128 6.91 8.24 3.10
CA TYR A 128 6.92 7.01 2.32
C TYR A 128 7.05 5.82 3.25
N LEU A 129 6.21 4.81 3.04
CA LEU A 129 6.21 3.58 3.81
C LEU A 129 6.45 2.40 2.88
N LEU A 130 7.21 1.42 3.35
CA LEU A 130 7.45 0.14 2.70
C LEU A 130 7.37 -0.97 3.73
N TRP A 131 6.74 -2.08 3.36
CA TRP A 131 6.67 -3.28 4.16
C TRP A 131 6.82 -4.53 3.30
N ALA A 132 7.49 -5.53 3.87
CA ALA A 132 7.59 -6.87 3.32
C ALA A 132 7.50 -7.89 4.46
N GLU A 133 6.67 -8.92 4.27
CA GLU A 133 6.51 -10.02 5.23
C GLU A 133 7.76 -10.91 5.28
N ASP A 134 8.38 -11.16 4.13
CA ASP A 134 9.51 -12.08 3.95
C ASP A 134 10.76 -11.36 3.43
N ALA A 135 11.37 -10.50 4.25
CA ALA A 135 12.68 -9.93 3.99
C ALA A 135 13.80 -10.80 4.60
N ARG A 136 15.05 -10.59 4.18
CA ARG A 136 16.21 -11.33 4.69
C ARG A 136 17.42 -10.43 4.82
N PHE A 137 18.20 -10.64 5.88
CA PHE A 137 19.55 -10.07 5.96
C PHE A 137 20.47 -10.82 4.99
N ALA A 138 21.44 -10.12 4.40
CA ALA A 138 22.30 -10.66 3.33
C ALA A 138 22.99 -11.99 3.69
N THR A 139 23.27 -12.25 4.97
CA THR A 139 23.97 -13.44 5.45
C THR A 139 23.06 -14.45 6.16
N SER A 140 21.74 -14.24 6.17
CA SER A 140 20.79 -15.08 6.91
C SER A 140 19.68 -15.61 6.01
N ALA A 141 19.37 -16.90 6.16
CA ALA A 141 18.25 -17.55 5.50
C ALA A 141 16.94 -17.49 6.32
N TYR A 142 16.94 -16.84 7.48
CA TYR A 142 15.72 -16.71 8.27
C TYR A 142 14.93 -15.48 7.80
N PRO A 143 13.63 -15.64 7.48
CA PRO A 143 12.80 -14.52 7.09
C PRO A 143 12.58 -13.59 8.28
N VAL A 144 12.51 -12.30 7.98
CA VAL A 144 12.13 -11.24 8.91
C VAL A 144 11.06 -10.37 8.26
N GLN A 145 10.17 -9.84 9.07
CA GLN A 145 9.30 -8.77 8.63
C GLN A 145 10.10 -7.47 8.61
N LEU A 146 10.02 -6.73 7.51
CA LEU A 146 10.66 -5.43 7.35
C LEU A 146 9.59 -4.36 7.19
N GLU A 147 9.69 -3.30 7.99
CA GLU A 147 8.95 -2.05 7.78
C GLU A 147 9.96 -0.90 7.74
N VAL A 148 9.89 -0.09 6.69
CA VAL A 148 10.73 1.10 6.51
C VAL A 148 9.81 2.29 6.34
N ARG A 149 10.05 3.32 7.13
CA ARG A 149 9.46 4.65 6.96
C ARG A 149 10.57 5.61 6.60
N GLY A 150 10.31 6.48 5.64
CA GLY A 150 11.29 7.45 5.17
C GLY A 150 10.62 8.66 4.56
N GLU A 151 11.42 9.69 4.37
CA GLU A 151 10.98 10.95 3.77
C GLU A 151 11.38 11.01 2.28
N GLY A 152 10.94 12.07 1.63
CA GLY A 152 11.40 12.45 0.31
C GLY A 152 12.94 12.52 0.19
N GLY A 153 13.44 12.21 -1.00
CA GLY A 153 14.89 12.15 -1.27
C GLY A 153 15.57 10.83 -0.90
N SER A 154 14.89 9.92 -0.18
CA SER A 154 15.41 8.58 0.07
C SER A 154 15.41 7.70 -1.21
N PRO A 155 16.31 6.69 -1.33
CA PRO A 155 16.27 5.72 -2.43
C PRO A 155 14.93 4.98 -2.53
N MET A 156 14.29 4.73 -1.38
CA MET A 156 12.95 4.14 -1.30
C MET A 156 11.89 5.06 -1.91
N ALA A 157 11.89 6.35 -1.56
CA ALA A 157 10.98 7.34 -2.13
C ALA A 157 11.11 7.41 -3.66
N ALA A 158 12.35 7.45 -4.16
CA ALA A 158 12.64 7.44 -5.60
C ALA A 158 12.07 6.17 -6.28
N TRP A 159 12.19 5.01 -5.65
CA TRP A 159 11.63 3.75 -6.15
C TRP A 159 10.09 3.76 -6.15
N VAL A 160 9.44 4.22 -5.07
CA VAL A 160 7.97 4.31 -4.99
C VAL A 160 7.45 5.19 -6.13
N ASP A 161 8.02 6.38 -6.29
CA ASP A 161 7.60 7.33 -7.31
C ASP A 161 7.83 6.82 -8.73
N ALA A 162 8.98 6.19 -8.97
CA ALA A 162 9.28 5.57 -10.27
C ALA A 162 8.34 4.40 -10.58
N SER A 163 7.98 3.60 -9.57
CA SER A 163 7.08 2.47 -9.70
C SER A 163 5.66 2.93 -10.02
N LEU A 164 5.12 3.91 -9.28
CA LEU A 164 3.80 4.47 -9.54
C LEU A 164 3.70 5.08 -10.95
N ARG A 165 4.72 5.83 -11.38
CA ARG A 165 4.79 6.36 -12.75
C ARG A 165 4.85 5.27 -13.81
N ARG A 166 5.71 4.26 -13.63
CA ARG A 166 5.85 3.13 -14.57
C ARG A 166 4.55 2.35 -14.74
N LEU A 167 3.76 2.25 -13.67
CA LEU A 167 2.50 1.48 -13.66
C LEU A 167 1.27 2.32 -14.01
N ALA A 168 1.42 3.61 -14.33
CA ALA A 168 0.30 4.53 -14.52
C ALA A 168 -0.77 4.02 -15.51
N SER A 169 -0.36 3.38 -16.62
CA SER A 169 -1.28 2.82 -17.62
C SER A 169 -1.79 1.42 -17.30
N CYS A 170 -1.27 0.78 -16.24
CA CYS A 170 -1.61 -0.60 -15.88
C CYS A 170 -2.77 -0.70 -14.90
N TRP A 171 -3.12 0.41 -14.24
CA TRP A 171 -4.17 0.43 -13.23
C TRP A 171 -5.55 0.35 -13.87
N SER A 172 -6.33 -0.65 -13.47
CA SER A 172 -7.69 -0.91 -13.94
C SER A 172 -8.66 -1.03 -12.75
N PRO A 173 -9.93 -0.62 -12.88
CA PRO A 173 -10.93 -0.88 -11.84
C PRO A 173 -11.27 -2.38 -11.71
N ALA A 174 -11.02 -3.19 -12.74
CA ALA A 174 -11.31 -4.61 -12.73
C ALA A 174 -10.27 -5.39 -11.92
N GLN A 175 -10.73 -6.12 -10.90
CA GLN A 175 -9.90 -7.08 -10.16
C GLN A 175 -9.50 -8.24 -11.09
N PRO A 176 -8.21 -8.62 -11.13
CA PRO A 176 -7.69 -9.66 -12.02
C PRO A 176 -7.89 -11.09 -11.51
#